data_AF-A0ABD2ZST8-F1
#
_entry.id   AF-A0ABD2ZST8-F1
#
_cell.length_a   1.000
_cell.length_b   1.000
_cell.length_c   1.000
_cell.angle_alpha   90.00
_cell.angle_beta   90.00
_cell.angle_gamma   90.00
#
_symmetry.space_group_name_H-M   'P 1'
#
loop_
_entity.id
_entity.type
_entity.pdbx_description
1 polymer ?
#
loop_
_entity_poly.entity_id
_entity_poly.type
_entity_poly.pdbx_seq_one_letter_code
_entity_poly.pdbx_strand_id
1 'polypeptide(L)'
;MIDRLDDDLHIMVISIIEGDQRLENYQSTTTLHQDDVGESDQTVVIESFVVDVPPDSCEMDTCLFADTLIRFNISSLAKITEKMTRQVPLAA
;
A
#
# COMPACT_ATOMS: atom_id res chain seq x y z
N MET A 1 0.54 1.81 -13.25
CA MET A 1 -0.17 0.71 -13.92
C MET A 1 -0.45 -0.38 -12.89
N ILE A 2 -1.57 -1.09 -13.02
CA ILE A 2 -1.82 -2.29 -12.21
C ILE A 2 -1.16 -3.47 -12.93
N ASP A 3 -0.22 -4.12 -12.25
CA ASP A 3 0.48 -5.29 -12.77
C ASP A 3 -0.25 -6.59 -12.40
N ARG A 4 -0.83 -6.65 -11.20
CA ARG A 4 -1.60 -7.79 -10.71
C ARG A 4 -2.70 -7.34 -9.76
N LEU A 5 -3.87 -7.96 -9.88
CA LEU A 5 -4.96 -7.88 -8.91
C LEU A 5 -5.47 -9.30 -8.69
N ASP A 6 -5.32 -9.79 -7.46
CA ASP A 6 -5.74 -11.12 -7.05
C ASP A 6 -6.70 -10.98 -5.87
N ASP A 7 -7.99 -11.12 -6.15
CA ASP A 7 -9.06 -10.92 -5.17
C ASP A 7 -9.12 -12.06 -4.14
N ASP A 8 -8.74 -13.29 -4.53
CA ASP A 8 -8.77 -14.46 -3.66
C ASP A 8 -7.62 -14.42 -2.63
N LEU A 9 -6.44 -13.98 -3.05
CA LEU A 9 -5.27 -13.83 -2.17
C LEU A 9 -5.18 -12.43 -1.55
N HIS A 10 -6.10 -11.53 -1.88
CA HIS A 10 -6.09 -10.12 -1.47
C HIS A 10 -4.75 -9.42 -1.75
N ILE A 11 -4.22 -9.59 -2.97
CA ILE A 11 -2.94 -9.01 -3.40
C ILE A 11 -3.16 -8.03 -4.54
N MET A 12 -2.55 -6.85 -4.43
CA MET A 12 -2.45 -5.88 -5.51
C MET A 12 -0.98 -5.55 -5.77
N VAL A 13 -0.56 -5.56 -7.03
CA VAL A 13 0.78 -5.15 -7.46
C VAL A 13 0.64 -4.01 -8.46
N ILE A 14 1.38 -2.92 -8.23
CA ILE A 14 1.37 -1.74 -9.09
C ILE A 14 2.80 -1.32 -9.45
N SER A 15 2.96 -0.78 -10.66
CA SER A 15 4.21 -0.19 -11.13
C SER A 15 4.01 1.27 -11.57
N ILE A 16 5.06 2.07 -11.51
CA ILE A 16 5.11 3.40 -12.13
C ILE A 16 5.92 3.26 -13.42
N ILE A 17 5.26 3.45 -14.57
CA ILE A 17 5.86 3.21 -15.89
C ILE A 17 6.56 4.47 -16.41
N GLU A 18 5.97 5.64 -16.15
CA GLU A 18 6.53 6.94 -16.51
C GLU A 18 6.07 7.97 -15.46
N GLY A 19 6.96 8.85 -15.01
CA GLY A 19 6.64 9.78 -13.93
C GLY A 19 7.85 10.49 -13.33
N ASP A 20 7.74 10.78 -12.04
CA ASP A 20 8.79 11.44 -11.25
C ASP A 20 10.08 10.61 -11.27
N GLN A 21 11.20 11.24 -11.61
CA GLN A 21 12.54 10.62 -11.64
C GLN A 21 12.96 10.04 -10.29
N ARG A 22 12.29 10.42 -9.19
CA ARG A 22 12.55 9.88 -7.85
C ARG A 22 11.98 8.48 -7.63
N LEU A 23 11.13 8.00 -8.53
CA LEU A 23 10.45 6.70 -8.48
C LEU A 23 10.71 5.86 -9.74
N GLU A 24 11.94 5.93 -10.26
CA GLU A 24 12.40 5.11 -11.39
C GLU A 24 12.20 3.62 -11.09
N ASN A 25 11.56 2.92 -12.03
CA ASN A 25 11.22 1.49 -11.94
C ASN A 25 10.51 1.08 -10.63
N TYR A 26 9.73 2.00 -10.04
CA TYR A 26 8.99 1.71 -8.83
C TYR A 26 7.96 0.60 -9.06
N GLN A 27 7.94 -0.37 -8.16
CA GLN A 27 6.88 -1.35 -8.01
C GLN A 27 6.53 -1.52 -6.54
N SER A 28 5.24 -1.52 -6.22
CA SER A 28 4.78 -1.94 -4.89
C SER A 28 3.83 -3.12 -4.93
N THR A 29 3.87 -3.90 -3.85
CA THR A 29 2.96 -5.01 -3.58
C THR A 29 2.22 -4.72 -2.29
N THR A 30 0.90 -4.63 -2.36
CA THR A 30 0.01 -4.49 -1.21
C THR A 30 -0.67 -5.84 -0.95
N THR A 31 -0.67 -6.28 0.31
CA THR A 31 -1.35 -7.50 0.76
C THR A 31 -2.21 -7.20 1.99
N LEU A 32 -3.36 -7.86 2.08
CA LEU A 32 -4.28 -7.73 3.21
C LEU A 32 -4.33 -9.05 3.97
N HIS A 33 -4.28 -8.97 5.30
CA HIS A 33 -4.30 -10.14 6.19
C HIS A 33 -5.32 -9.89 7.29
N GLN A 34 -6.02 -10.95 7.70
CA GLN A 34 -6.83 -10.89 8.91
C GLN A 34 -5.91 -10.91 10.13
N ASP A 35 -6.20 -10.07 11.14
CA ASP A 35 -5.48 -10.15 12.41
C ASP A 35 -5.96 -11.35 13.22
N ASP A 36 -5.18 -12.43 13.22
CA ASP A 36 -5.50 -13.66 13.96
C ASP A 36 -5.16 -13.55 15.47
N VAL A 37 -4.62 -12.42 15.92
CA VAL A 37 -4.16 -12.22 17.32
C VAL A 37 -5.17 -11.38 18.11
N GLY A 38 -6.44 -11.80 18.17
CA GLY A 38 -7.45 -11.21 19.08
C GLY A 38 -8.92 -11.44 18.67
N GLU A 39 -9.87 -10.99 19.51
CA GLU A 39 -11.31 -10.91 19.19
C GLU A 39 -11.66 -9.71 18.29
N SER A 40 -10.71 -9.19 17.51
CA SER A 40 -10.93 -7.99 16.70
C SER A 40 -10.98 -8.31 15.22
N ASP A 41 -12.07 -7.95 14.54
CA ASP A 41 -12.23 -7.96 13.07
C ASP A 41 -11.33 -6.90 12.39
N GLN A 42 -10.04 -6.91 12.69
CA GLN A 42 -9.05 -5.98 12.18
C GLN A 42 -8.36 -6.57 10.95
N THR A 43 -8.03 -5.68 10.01
CA THR A 43 -7.27 -6.01 8.81
C THR A 43 -5.88 -5.39 8.93
N VAL A 44 -4.86 -6.22 8.77
CA VAL A 44 -3.47 -5.79 8.64
C VAL A 44 -3.16 -5.58 7.16
N VAL A 45 -2.72 -4.36 6.82
CA VAL A 45 -2.28 -4.01 5.47
C VAL A 45 -0.75 -3.96 5.45
N ILE A 46 -0.13 -4.71 4.55
CA ILE A 46 1.31 -4.69 4.32
C ILE A 46 1.56 -4.20 2.91
N GLU A 47 2.31 -3.11 2.75
CA GLU A 47 2.82 -2.64 1.46
C GLU A 47 4.34 -2.69 1.47
N SER A 48 4.91 -3.38 0.48
CA SER A 48 6.35 -3.42 0.21
C SER A 48 6.63 -2.82 -1.16
N PHE A 49 7.83 -2.28 -1.35
CA PHE A 49 8.23 -1.67 -2.61
C PHE A 49 9.66 -2.00 -3.00
N VAL A 50 9.92 -1.88 -4.30
CA VAL A 50 11.24 -1.85 -4.91
C VAL A 50 11.28 -0.61 -5.79
N VAL A 51 12.39 0.12 -5.75
CA VAL A 51 12.61 1.34 -6.54
C VAL A 51 14.10 1.49 -6.82
N ASP A 52 14.43 1.98 -8.01
CA ASP A 52 15.81 2.29 -8.35
C ASP A 52 16.23 3.60 -7.70
N VAL A 53 17.48 3.66 -7.24
CA VAL A 53 18.07 4.90 -6.71
C VAL A 53 18.63 5.71 -7.89
N PRO A 54 18.12 6.93 -8.14
CA PRO A 54 18.63 7.76 -9.21
C PRO A 54 20.11 8.13 -9.01
N PRO A 55 20.88 8.37 -10.08
CA PRO A 55 22.33 8.65 -9.99
C PRO A 55 22.71 9.86 -9.13
N ASP A 56 21.79 10.81 -8.98
CA ASP A 56 21.94 12.07 -8.25
C ASP A 56 21.26 12.05 -6.87
N SER A 57 20.76 10.89 -6.42
CA SER A 57 20.10 10.73 -5.12
C SER A 57 20.85 9.73 -4.23
N CYS A 58 20.57 9.79 -2.92
CA CYS A 58 21.03 8.77 -1.99
C CYS A 58 19.88 7.80 -1.65
N GLU A 59 20.24 6.54 -1.37
CA GLU A 59 19.28 5.48 -1.03
C GLU A 59 18.31 5.91 0.09
N MET A 60 18.82 6.58 1.12
CA MET A 60 18.03 7.05 2.23
C MET A 60 16.93 8.03 1.80
N ASP A 61 17.24 8.97 0.90
CA ASP A 61 16.28 9.97 0.43
C ASP A 61 15.23 9.36 -0.49
N THR A 62 15.62 8.43 -1.37
CA THR A 62 14.71 7.67 -2.24
C THR A 62 13.75 6.83 -1.40
N CYS A 63 14.28 6.06 -0.44
CA CYS A 63 13.48 5.23 0.46
C CYS A 63 12.54 6.09 1.33
N LEU A 64 13.02 7.21 1.89
CA LEU A 64 12.19 8.10 2.69
C LEU A 64 11.04 8.71 1.88
N PHE A 65 11.29 9.04 0.60
CA PHE A 65 10.26 9.55 -0.29
C PHE A 65 9.18 8.49 -0.56
N ALA A 66 9.57 7.29 -0.98
CA ALA A 66 8.66 6.18 -1.23
C ALA A 66 7.86 5.80 0.04
N ASP A 67 8.53 5.67 1.18
CA ASP A 67 7.91 5.35 2.47
C ASP A 67 6.89 6.42 2.91
N THR A 68 7.15 7.70 2.61
CA THR A 68 6.20 8.77 2.90
C THR A 68 4.93 8.66 2.05
N LEU A 69 5.05 8.30 0.78
CA LEU A 69 3.90 8.07 -0.11
C LEU A 69 3.08 6.86 0.34
N ILE A 70 3.74 5.74 0.63
CA ILE A 70 3.10 4.51 1.13
C ILE A 70 2.36 4.78 2.44
N ARG A 71 3.01 5.44 3.41
CA ARG A 71 2.38 5.80 4.68
C ARG A 71 1.13 6.65 4.49
N PHE A 72 1.16 7.60 3.55
CA PHE A 72 -0.01 8.40 3.24
C PHE A 72 -1.13 7.57 2.63
N ASN A 73 -0.80 6.69 1.67
CA ASN A 73 -1.77 5.80 1.03
C ASN A 73 -2.45 4.87 2.03
N ILE A 74 -1.69 4.15 2.86
CA ILE A 74 -2.23 3.23 3.87
C ILE A 74 -3.04 4.00 4.92
N SER A 75 -2.56 5.15 5.38
CA SER A 75 -3.30 5.98 6.36
C SER A 75 -4.62 6.49 5.80
N SER A 76 -4.64 6.85 4.51
CA SER A 76 -5.87 7.27 3.83
C SER A 76 -6.82 6.09 3.64
N LEU A 77 -6.30 4.94 3.22
CA LEU A 77 -7.07 3.70 3.06
C LEU A 77 -7.76 3.33 4.37
N ALA A 78 -7.02 3.26 5.48
CA ALA A 78 -7.58 2.96 6.80
C ALA A 78 -8.71 3.93 7.18
N LYS A 79 -8.51 5.24 7.00
CA LYS A 79 -9.56 6.25 7.31
C LYS A 79 -10.83 6.03 6.49
N ILE A 80 -10.68 5.72 5.21
CA ILE A 80 -11.82 5.51 4.29
C ILE A 80 -12.53 4.21 4.64
N THR A 81 -11.79 3.11 4.84
CA THR A 81 -12.38 1.79 5.14
C THR A 81 -13.05 1.77 6.51
N GLU A 82 -12.43 2.33 7.56
CA GLU A 82 -13.06 2.47 8.87
C GLU A 82 -14.36 3.27 8.81
N LYS A 83 -14.39 4.34 8.00
CA LYS A 83 -15.61 5.11 7.78
C LYS A 83 -16.67 4.29 7.06
N MET A 84 -16.28 3.50 6.04
CA MET A 84 -17.20 2.59 5.34
C MET A 84 -17.77 1.55 6.32
N THR A 85 -16.94 0.91 7.14
CA THR A 85 -17.39 -0.08 8.14
C THR A 85 -18.39 0.51 9.14
N ARG A 86 -18.18 1.76 9.60
CA ARG A 86 -19.15 2.45 10.48
C ARG A 86 -20.48 2.80 9.79
N GLN A 87 -20.49 2.90 8.47
CA GLN A 87 -21.66 3.25 7.67
C GLN A 87 -22.43 2.03 7.19
N VAL A 88 -21.82 0.84 7.19
CA VAL A 88 -22.52 -0.42 6.97
C VAL A 88 -23.33 -0.69 8.24
N PRO A 89 -24.68 -0.70 8.18
CA PRO A 89 -25.47 -1.19 9.30
C PRO A 89 -25.06 -2.64 9.53
N LEU A 90 -24.75 -3.03 10.77
CA LEU A 90 -24.71 -4.46 11.09
C LEU A 90 -26.06 -5.03 10.65
N ALA A 91 -26.07 -5.79 9.56
CA ALA A 91 -27.21 -6.60 9.21
C ALA A 91 -27.40 -7.59 10.36
N ALA A 92 -28.58 -7.52 10.98
CA ALA A 92 -29.03 -8.37 12.07
C ALA A 92 -29.17 -9.83 11.64
#